data_AF-A0A6M4GU44-F1
#
_entry.id   AF-A0A6M4GU44-F1
#
_cell.length_a   1.000
_cell.length_b   1.000
_cell.length_c   1.000
_cell.angle_alpha   90.00
_cell.angle_beta   90.00
_cell.angle_gamma   90.00
#
_symmetry.space_group_name_H-M   'P 1'
#
loop_
_entity.id
_entity.type
_entity.pdbx_description
1 polymer ?
#
loop_
_entity_poly.entity_id
_entity_poly.type
_entity_poly.pdbx_seq_one_letter_code
_entity_poly.pdbx_strand_id
1 'polypeptide(L)'
;MVFGLGSGLGFVYTDDGRYSPVHRFNGRALDLEGKFYRLFGHELAWMGRWDPQAITASLAAGRPLLAQTDIAYLPYYEPVHFPMHGIVVTDFDGTTATIADTFSHELQRVPAEALRAALVGEGCPWMEPYRIASAPKIDFRVDAALIARSIAITAREMLEPSHADAGIPAMKRLAARGKAWSDSPDWAWSARFAYQSIEKRGTGGGGFRGLYADFLQQVSPALPGLAAIEAVPRMRALAADWSSLAGDCKSAFVHNDPGRLRAAAQALDKIADLEAALLLDLGARAAEAPPFGR
;
A
#
# COMPACT_ATOMS: atom_id res chain seq x y z
N MET A 1 0.68 -14.37 -0.51
CA MET A 1 1.41 -14.70 0.73
C MET A 1 2.12 -13.50 1.35
N VAL A 2 3.22 -12.99 0.78
CA VAL A 2 4.08 -11.95 1.40
C VAL A 2 3.30 -10.69 1.80
N PHE A 3 2.39 -10.20 0.94
CA PHE A 3 1.56 -9.04 1.25
C PHE A 3 0.74 -9.18 2.55
N GLY A 4 0.13 -10.34 2.79
CA GLY A 4 -0.64 -10.59 4.01
C GLY A 4 0.23 -10.82 5.24
N LEU A 5 1.41 -11.42 5.08
CA LEU A 5 2.41 -11.55 6.15
C LEU A 5 3.02 -10.19 6.53
N GLY A 6 3.19 -9.28 5.57
CA GLY A 6 3.56 -7.89 5.86
C GLY A 6 2.43 -7.07 6.51
N SER A 7 1.29 -7.70 6.85
CA SER A 7 0.08 -7.03 7.31
C SER A 7 -0.28 -5.85 6.40
N GLY A 8 -0.23 -6.11 5.10
CA GLY A 8 -0.16 -5.07 4.07
C GLY A 8 -1.47 -4.42 3.68
N LEU A 9 -2.60 -5.09 3.94
CA LEU A 9 -3.90 -4.47 3.77
C LEU A 9 -3.98 -3.27 4.72
N GLY A 10 -4.28 -2.11 4.14
CA GLY A 10 -4.32 -0.85 4.85
C GLY A 10 -5.22 0.15 4.16
N PHE A 11 -5.25 1.34 4.72
CA PHE A 11 -5.80 2.51 4.06
C PHE A 11 -5.09 3.74 4.63
N VAL A 12 -4.63 4.65 3.76
CA VAL A 12 -4.15 5.96 4.15
C VAL A 12 -4.76 7.03 3.29
N TYR A 13 -5.11 8.18 3.86
CA TYR A 13 -5.74 9.29 3.14
C TYR A 13 -5.25 10.64 3.67
N THR A 14 -5.00 11.58 2.78
CA THR A 14 -4.80 12.99 3.11
C THR A 14 -5.47 13.90 2.07
N ASP A 15 -5.83 15.09 2.51
CA ASP A 15 -6.42 16.18 1.73
C ASP A 15 -5.66 17.50 1.90
N ASP A 16 -4.34 17.40 1.88
CA ASP A 16 -3.45 18.52 2.11
C ASP A 16 -3.24 19.29 0.81
N GLY A 17 -3.82 20.49 0.73
CA GLY A 17 -3.77 21.37 -0.44
C GLY A 17 -2.37 21.87 -0.83
N ARG A 18 -1.33 21.57 -0.04
CA ARG A 18 0.07 21.81 -0.43
C ARG A 18 0.56 20.84 -1.51
N TYR A 19 -0.13 19.73 -1.71
CA TYR A 19 0.23 18.69 -2.68
C TYR A 19 -0.89 18.49 -3.71
N SER A 20 -0.53 18.00 -4.89
CA SER A 20 -1.48 17.58 -5.92
C SER A 20 -1.27 16.09 -6.27
N PRO A 21 -2.31 15.24 -6.25
CA PRO A 21 -3.71 15.60 -6.03
C PRO A 21 -3.99 15.97 -4.56
N VAL A 22 -4.88 16.94 -4.34
CA VAL A 22 -5.30 17.33 -2.99
C VAL A 22 -5.84 16.10 -2.26
N HIS A 23 -6.84 15.42 -2.84
CA HIS A 23 -7.37 14.19 -2.27
C HIS A 23 -6.60 12.99 -2.81
N ARG A 24 -5.83 12.35 -1.92
CA ARG A 24 -5.01 11.19 -2.26
C ARG A 24 -5.10 10.11 -1.19
N PHE A 25 -5.29 8.87 -1.60
CA PHE A 25 -5.31 7.72 -0.72
C PHE A 25 -4.58 6.52 -1.32
N ASN A 26 -4.21 5.57 -0.48
CA ASN A 26 -3.69 4.27 -0.92
C ASN A 26 -4.33 3.14 -0.11
N GLY A 27 -4.58 2.00 -0.76
CA GLY A 27 -5.22 0.82 -0.15
C GLY A 27 -4.26 -0.13 0.58
N ARG A 28 -3.05 0.33 0.94
CA ARG A 28 -2.04 -0.48 1.63
C ARG A 28 -1.48 0.22 2.86
N ALA A 29 -0.90 -0.54 3.78
CA ALA A 29 -0.15 0.00 4.91
C ALA A 29 1.11 0.75 4.43
N LEU A 30 1.53 1.79 5.16
CA LEU A 30 2.69 2.61 4.79
C LEU A 30 4.01 1.82 4.76
N ASP A 31 4.22 0.98 5.78
CA ASP A 31 5.44 0.18 5.98
C ASP A 31 5.13 -1.31 5.76
N LEU A 32 5.22 -1.79 4.52
CA LEU A 32 5.00 -3.22 4.23
C LEU A 32 6.21 -4.05 4.66
N GLU A 33 7.38 -3.60 4.24
CA GLU A 33 8.62 -4.34 4.35
C GLU A 33 9.07 -4.38 5.82
N GLY A 34 9.08 -3.25 6.53
CA GLY A 34 9.44 -3.21 7.94
C GLY A 34 8.49 -4.01 8.81
N LYS A 35 7.19 -4.04 8.50
CA LYS A 35 6.22 -4.92 9.17
C LYS A 35 6.51 -6.40 8.90
N PHE A 36 6.84 -6.76 7.66
CA PHE A 36 7.24 -8.13 7.32
C PHE A 36 8.46 -8.57 8.14
N TYR A 37 9.54 -7.79 8.16
CA TYR A 37 10.73 -8.14 8.94
C TYR A 37 10.43 -8.25 10.44
N ARG A 38 9.66 -7.29 11.01
CA ARG A 38 9.25 -7.33 12.42
C ARG A 38 8.39 -8.52 12.78
N LEU A 39 7.54 -8.99 11.86
CA LEU A 39 6.73 -10.19 12.09
C LEU A 39 7.61 -11.40 12.38
N PHE A 40 8.75 -11.51 11.69
CA PHE A 40 9.74 -12.58 11.85
C PHE A 40 10.84 -12.27 12.88
N GLY A 41 10.69 -11.22 13.70
CA GLY A 41 11.65 -10.88 14.76
C GLY A 41 12.92 -10.18 14.26
N HIS A 42 12.90 -9.65 13.04
CA HIS A 42 13.98 -8.86 12.46
C HIS A 42 13.59 -7.39 12.35
N GLU A 43 14.57 -6.52 12.14
CA GLU A 43 14.36 -5.11 11.87
C GLU A 43 14.78 -4.79 10.42
N LEU A 44 13.97 -3.98 9.74
CA LEU A 44 14.39 -3.31 8.52
C LEU A 44 14.61 -1.84 8.84
N ALA A 45 15.87 -1.43 8.91
CA ALA A 45 16.24 -0.06 9.20
C ALA A 45 16.05 0.80 7.95
N TRP A 46 14.94 1.54 7.90
CA TRP A 46 14.75 2.57 6.88
C TRP A 46 15.67 3.76 7.13
N MET A 47 16.42 4.15 6.09
CA MET A 47 17.23 5.36 6.09
C MET A 47 16.40 6.47 5.43
N GLY A 48 15.92 7.43 6.23
CA GLY A 48 15.09 8.55 5.77
C GLY A 48 15.81 9.62 4.93
N ARG A 49 17.02 9.34 4.43
CA ARG A 49 17.81 10.28 3.63
C ARG A 49 18.56 9.57 2.51
N TRP A 50 18.85 10.33 1.46
CA TRP A 50 19.79 9.91 0.42
C TRP A 50 21.19 9.73 1.03
N ASP A 51 21.74 8.53 0.89
CA ASP A 51 23.07 8.17 1.39
C ASP A 51 23.76 7.24 0.38
N PRO A 52 24.51 7.78 -0.61
CA PRO A 52 25.10 6.98 -1.67
C PRO A 52 26.17 6.01 -1.13
N GLN A 53 26.83 6.35 -0.03
CA GLN A 53 27.82 5.47 0.61
C GLN A 53 27.13 4.26 1.24
N ALA A 54 26.02 4.47 1.94
CA ALA A 54 25.22 3.38 2.49
C ALA A 54 24.63 2.49 1.37
N ILE A 55 24.24 3.09 0.24
CA ILE A 55 23.78 2.36 -0.94
C ILE A 55 24.88 1.42 -1.45
N THR A 56 26.06 1.97 -1.77
CA THR A 56 27.21 1.19 -2.25
C THR A 56 27.62 0.11 -1.25
N ALA A 57 27.66 0.43 0.05
CA ALA A 57 28.03 -0.53 1.09
C ALA A 57 27.01 -1.68 1.22
N SER A 58 25.71 -1.40 1.07
CA SER A 58 24.66 -2.43 1.05
C SER A 58 24.86 -3.39 -0.11
N LEU A 59 25.07 -2.84 -1.30
CA LEU A 59 25.20 -3.63 -2.54
C LEU A 59 26.50 -4.44 -2.55
N ALA A 60 27.61 -3.87 -2.07
CA ALA A 60 28.87 -4.59 -1.88
C ALA A 60 28.75 -5.76 -0.89
N ALA A 61 27.84 -5.67 0.08
CA ALA A 61 27.50 -6.75 1.00
C ALA A 61 26.50 -7.77 0.41
N GLY A 62 26.16 -7.67 -0.89
CA GLY A 62 25.20 -8.54 -1.56
C GLY A 62 23.75 -8.31 -1.14
N ARG A 63 23.43 -7.12 -0.60
CA ARG A 63 22.08 -6.76 -0.14
C ARG A 63 21.47 -5.70 -1.07
N PRO A 64 20.46 -6.07 -1.89
CA PRO A 64 19.68 -5.10 -2.64
C PRO A 64 19.03 -4.08 -1.70
N LEU A 65 18.77 -2.87 -2.20
CA LEU A 65 18.06 -1.85 -1.44
C LEU A 65 16.60 -1.80 -1.85
N LEU A 66 15.74 -1.84 -0.86
CA LEU A 66 14.34 -1.50 -1.01
C LEU A 66 14.20 0.01 -0.96
N ALA A 67 13.35 0.59 -1.80
CA ALA A 67 13.11 2.02 -1.81
C ALA A 67 11.66 2.37 -2.09
N GLN A 68 11.13 3.38 -1.39
CA GLN A 68 9.90 4.05 -1.79
C GLN A 68 10.24 5.35 -2.52
N THR A 69 9.67 5.50 -3.70
CA THR A 69 9.95 6.58 -4.65
C THR A 69 8.66 7.26 -5.12
N ASP A 70 8.80 8.42 -5.73
CA ASP A 70 7.76 9.04 -6.55
C ASP A 70 8.04 8.82 -8.04
N ILE A 71 7.05 8.23 -8.73
CA ILE A 71 7.12 7.89 -10.15
C ILE A 71 7.44 9.11 -11.02
N ALA A 72 7.06 10.33 -10.62
CA ALA A 72 7.32 11.54 -11.38
C ALA A 72 8.80 11.76 -11.77
N TYR A 73 9.73 11.19 -11.00
CA TYR A 73 11.16 11.36 -11.20
C TYR A 73 11.85 10.14 -11.84
N LEU A 74 11.11 9.05 -12.10
CA LEU A 74 11.65 7.86 -12.75
C LEU A 74 11.58 8.02 -14.28
N PRO A 75 12.72 8.02 -14.99
CA PRO A 75 12.80 8.49 -16.38
C PRO A 75 12.13 7.54 -17.40
N TYR A 76 11.76 6.34 -16.98
CA TYR A 76 11.07 5.34 -17.80
C TYR A 76 9.55 5.36 -17.65
N TYR A 77 9.01 6.23 -16.79
CA TYR A 77 7.57 6.49 -16.70
C TYR A 77 7.20 7.84 -17.30
N GLU A 78 5.93 8.00 -17.69
CA GLU A 78 5.37 9.33 -17.89
C GLU A 78 5.36 10.10 -16.55
N PRO A 79 5.85 11.35 -16.52
CA PRO A 79 6.05 12.09 -15.28
C PRO A 79 4.71 12.50 -14.66
N VAL A 80 4.31 11.74 -13.63
CA VAL A 80 3.07 11.95 -12.89
C VAL A 80 3.33 11.61 -11.43
N HIS A 81 2.99 12.54 -10.53
CA HIS A 81 3.15 12.32 -9.09
C HIS A 81 2.33 11.12 -8.64
N PHE A 82 3.05 10.07 -8.23
CA PHE A 82 2.48 8.88 -7.63
C PHE A 82 3.48 8.36 -6.59
N PRO A 83 3.45 8.96 -5.39
CA PRO A 83 4.39 8.64 -4.32
C PRO A 83 4.13 7.26 -3.73
N MET A 84 5.08 6.79 -2.93
CA MET A 84 5.06 5.47 -2.28
C MET A 84 5.13 4.31 -3.29
N HIS A 85 5.81 4.51 -4.42
CA HIS A 85 6.10 3.47 -5.41
C HIS A 85 7.35 2.68 -4.99
N GLY A 86 7.20 1.37 -4.81
CA GLY A 86 8.27 0.49 -4.38
C GLY A 86 9.16 0.06 -5.54
N ILE A 87 10.48 0.20 -5.37
CA ILE A 87 11.49 -0.30 -6.31
C ILE A 87 12.59 -1.06 -5.56
N VAL A 88 13.41 -1.83 -6.30
CA VAL A 88 14.61 -2.48 -5.76
C VAL A 88 15.85 -1.99 -6.50
N VAL A 89 16.81 -1.38 -5.79
CA VAL A 89 18.13 -1.07 -6.35
C VAL A 89 19.02 -2.29 -6.23
N THR A 90 19.56 -2.74 -7.35
CA THR A 90 20.36 -3.97 -7.49
C THR A 90 21.83 -3.71 -7.77
N ASP A 91 22.18 -2.53 -8.29
CA ASP A 91 23.56 -2.08 -8.51
C ASP A 91 23.64 -0.55 -8.47
N PHE A 92 24.80 0.00 -8.13
CA PHE A 92 25.06 1.45 -8.08
C PHE A 92 26.55 1.77 -8.19
N ASP A 93 26.95 2.41 -9.28
CA ASP A 93 28.35 2.79 -9.56
C ASP A 93 28.73 4.20 -9.06
N GLY A 94 27.81 4.87 -8.35
CA GLY A 94 27.96 6.26 -7.90
C GLY A 94 27.33 7.28 -8.85
N THR A 95 27.14 6.93 -10.12
CA THR A 95 26.56 7.80 -11.17
C THR A 95 25.27 7.24 -11.75
N THR A 96 25.14 5.92 -11.79
CA THR A 96 24.01 5.18 -12.35
C THR A 96 23.58 4.10 -11.38
N ALA A 97 22.27 3.97 -11.18
CA ALA A 97 21.65 2.88 -10.44
C ALA A 97 20.96 1.90 -11.40
N THR A 98 21.05 0.60 -11.09
CA THR A 98 20.29 -0.45 -11.77
C THR A 98 19.12 -0.88 -10.88
N ILE A 99 17.89 -0.78 -11.41
CA ILE A 99 16.65 -0.88 -10.65
C ILE A 99 15.76 -1.99 -11.22
N ALA A 100 15.23 -2.84 -10.34
CA ALA A 100 14.07 -3.67 -10.65
C ALA A 100 12.80 -2.93 -10.25
N ASP A 101 11.84 -2.88 -11.17
CA ASP A 101 10.56 -2.17 -11.00
C ASP A 101 9.45 -2.96 -11.70
N THR A 102 8.24 -2.93 -11.15
CA THR A 102 7.01 -3.46 -11.76
C THR A 102 6.71 -2.92 -13.16
N PHE A 103 7.36 -1.84 -13.59
CA PHE A 103 7.28 -1.32 -14.95
C PHE A 103 7.61 -2.37 -16.03
N SER A 104 8.64 -3.20 -15.81
CA SER A 104 9.20 -4.11 -16.80
C SER A 104 9.84 -5.33 -16.14
N HIS A 105 9.91 -6.44 -16.88
CA HIS A 105 10.71 -7.59 -16.46
C HIS A 105 12.23 -7.34 -16.59
N GLU A 106 12.63 -6.35 -17.38
CA GLU A 106 14.03 -5.93 -17.56
C GLU A 106 14.45 -4.93 -16.47
N LEU A 107 15.72 -4.99 -16.07
CA LEU A 107 16.30 -4.00 -15.16
C LEU A 107 16.43 -2.65 -15.86
N GLN A 108 16.09 -1.58 -15.14
CA GLN A 108 16.16 -0.20 -15.62
C GLN A 108 17.46 0.45 -15.13
N ARG A 109 18.14 1.20 -15.99
CA ARG A 109 19.28 2.03 -15.59
C ARG A 109 18.84 3.48 -15.46
N VAL A 110 19.08 4.09 -14.30
CA VAL A 110 18.74 5.50 -14.06
C VAL A 110 19.93 6.28 -13.54
N PRO A 111 20.07 7.57 -13.91
CA PRO A 111 21.06 8.45 -13.29
C PRO A 111 20.84 8.59 -11.77
N ALA A 112 21.92 8.74 -11.01
CA ALA A 112 21.89 8.96 -9.56
C ALA A 112 21.04 10.19 -9.17
N GLU A 113 21.09 11.24 -10.00
CA GLU A 113 20.29 12.46 -9.87
C GLU A 113 18.78 12.13 -9.88
N ALA A 114 18.34 11.31 -10.84
CA ALA A 114 16.94 10.90 -10.97
C ALA A 114 16.50 10.01 -9.79
N LEU A 115 17.33 9.05 -9.38
CA LEU A 115 17.05 8.22 -8.20
C LEU A 115 16.94 9.09 -6.94
N ARG A 116 17.88 10.03 -6.72
CA ARG A 116 17.83 10.95 -5.59
C ARG A 116 16.56 11.80 -5.62
N ALA A 117 16.19 12.35 -6.78
CA ALA A 117 14.97 13.12 -6.92
C ALA A 117 13.72 12.27 -6.61
N ALA A 118 13.68 11.01 -7.07
CA ALA A 118 12.60 10.07 -6.79
C ALA A 118 12.47 9.74 -5.29
N LEU A 119 13.58 9.72 -4.56
CA LEU A 119 13.62 9.42 -3.11
C LEU A 119 13.32 10.65 -2.23
N VAL A 120 13.78 11.83 -2.63
CA VAL A 120 13.75 13.06 -1.81
C VAL A 120 12.62 14.00 -2.20
N GLY A 121 12.02 13.80 -3.38
CA GLY A 121 11.05 14.69 -4.01
C GLY A 121 9.88 15.11 -3.12
N GLU A 122 9.28 16.24 -3.49
CA GLU A 122 8.33 16.98 -2.66
C GLU A 122 6.90 16.41 -2.69
N GLY A 123 6.66 15.35 -3.46
CA GLY A 123 5.30 14.88 -3.78
C GLY A 123 4.50 14.29 -2.60
N CYS A 124 5.13 13.93 -1.47
CA CYS A 124 4.44 13.24 -0.38
C CYS A 124 5.18 13.15 0.97
N PRO A 125 4.59 13.61 2.09
CA PRO A 125 5.18 13.45 3.42
C PRO A 125 5.25 11.98 3.89
N TRP A 126 4.46 11.07 3.31
CA TRP A 126 4.45 9.67 3.72
C TRP A 126 5.72 8.91 3.32
N MET A 127 6.50 9.41 2.36
CA MET A 127 7.73 8.75 1.90
C MET A 127 8.94 9.04 2.78
N GLU A 128 8.93 10.14 3.54
CA GLU A 128 10.12 10.61 4.28
C GLU A 128 10.74 9.53 5.20
N PRO A 129 9.96 8.73 5.94
CA PRO A 129 10.53 7.65 6.76
C PRO A 129 11.06 6.47 5.95
N TYR A 130 10.62 6.27 4.70
CA TYR A 130 10.77 5.01 3.95
C TYR A 130 11.58 5.15 2.65
N ARG A 131 12.61 6.00 2.63
CA ARG A 131 13.36 6.29 1.40
C ARG A 131 14.15 5.08 0.89
N ILE A 132 15.11 4.58 1.67
CA ILE A 132 15.93 3.42 1.29
C ILE A 132 16.15 2.50 2.50
N ALA A 133 16.17 1.19 2.30
CA ALA A 133 16.52 0.22 3.33
C ALA A 133 17.39 -0.90 2.77
N SER A 134 18.48 -1.22 3.48
CA SER A 134 19.33 -2.37 3.15
C SER A 134 18.60 -3.63 3.60
N ALA A 135 18.14 -4.45 2.64
CA ALA A 135 17.35 -5.63 2.95
C ALA A 135 18.24 -6.75 3.52
N PRO A 136 18.11 -7.13 4.81
CA PRO A 136 18.88 -8.24 5.33
C PRO A 136 18.35 -9.56 4.76
N LYS A 137 19.26 -10.48 4.43
CA LYS A 137 18.86 -11.86 4.15
C LYS A 137 18.43 -12.50 5.46
N ILE A 138 17.20 -13.00 5.51
CA ILE A 138 16.65 -13.69 6.66
C ILE A 138 16.15 -15.07 6.26
N ASP A 139 16.34 -16.04 7.14
CA ASP A 139 15.65 -17.32 7.05
C ASP A 139 14.36 -17.19 7.86
N PHE A 140 13.24 -17.61 7.29
CA PHE A 140 11.96 -17.56 7.99
C PHE A 140 11.13 -18.81 7.74
N ARG A 141 10.33 -19.17 8.73
CA ARG A 141 9.32 -20.22 8.66
C ARG A 141 7.96 -19.59 8.94
N VAL A 142 6.99 -19.90 8.09
CA VAL A 142 5.61 -19.48 8.28
C VAL A 142 4.86 -20.59 8.99
N ASP A 143 4.20 -20.26 10.11
CA ASP A 143 3.30 -21.14 10.84
C ASP A 143 1.93 -20.46 11.08
N ALA A 144 0.99 -21.21 11.64
CA ALA A 144 -0.36 -20.71 11.90
C ALA A 144 -0.37 -19.52 12.88
N ALA A 145 0.54 -19.49 13.86
CA ALA A 145 0.62 -18.41 14.84
C ALA A 145 1.10 -17.10 14.20
N LEU A 146 2.11 -17.16 13.31
CA LEU A 146 2.58 -15.99 12.55
C LEU A 146 1.54 -15.47 11.58
N ILE A 147 0.83 -16.36 10.88
CA ILE A 147 -0.29 -15.99 10.00
C ILE A 147 -1.37 -15.28 10.81
N ALA A 148 -1.80 -15.86 11.92
CA ALA A 148 -2.83 -15.26 12.77
C ALA A 148 -2.39 -13.89 13.30
N ARG A 149 -1.13 -13.79 13.76
CA ARG A 149 -0.55 -12.51 14.19
C ARG A 149 -0.57 -11.46 13.09
N SER A 150 -0.25 -11.81 11.84
CA SER A 150 -0.28 -10.85 10.73
C SER A 150 -1.71 -10.35 10.43
N ILE A 151 -2.70 -11.24 10.50
CA ILE A 151 -4.13 -10.90 10.37
C ILE A 151 -4.57 -9.99 11.51
N ALA A 152 -4.20 -10.30 12.76
CA ALA A 152 -4.55 -9.50 13.93
C ALA A 152 -3.96 -8.09 13.86
N ILE A 153 -2.71 -7.96 13.41
CA ILE A 153 -2.07 -6.65 13.19
C ILE A 153 -2.84 -5.85 12.14
N THR A 154 -3.19 -6.47 11.00
CA THR A 154 -3.99 -5.81 9.95
C THR A 154 -5.35 -5.37 10.48
N ALA A 155 -6.09 -6.24 11.18
CA ALA A 155 -7.39 -5.90 11.75
C ALA A 155 -7.29 -4.72 12.71
N ARG A 156 -6.35 -4.77 13.66
CA ARG A 156 -6.14 -3.70 14.63
C ARG A 156 -5.78 -2.38 13.96
N GLU A 157 -4.81 -2.36 13.05
CA GLU A 157 -4.37 -1.10 12.42
C GLU A 157 -5.42 -0.49 11.49
N MET A 158 -6.31 -1.31 10.92
CA MET A 158 -7.43 -0.80 10.13
C MET A 158 -8.56 -0.27 11.02
N LEU A 159 -8.91 -0.97 12.09
CA LEU A 159 -10.03 -0.61 12.97
C LEU A 159 -9.66 0.52 13.95
N GLU A 160 -8.46 0.44 14.52
CA GLU A 160 -7.93 1.32 15.57
C GLU A 160 -6.53 1.84 15.16
N PRO A 161 -6.46 2.66 14.09
CA PRO A 161 -5.19 3.18 13.59
C PRO A 161 -4.53 4.11 14.61
N SER A 162 -3.19 4.14 14.64
CA SER A 162 -2.43 5.04 15.51
C SER A 162 -2.45 6.50 15.04
N HIS A 163 -3.03 6.80 13.87
CA HIS A 163 -3.15 8.15 13.33
C HIS A 163 -4.48 8.35 12.58
N ALA A 164 -4.98 9.59 12.56
CA ALA A 164 -6.29 9.93 11.99
C ALA A 164 -6.38 9.76 10.46
N ASP A 165 -5.24 9.70 9.78
CA ASP A 165 -5.13 9.55 8.33
C ASP A 165 -5.13 8.07 7.86
N ALA A 166 -5.36 7.10 8.74
CA ALA A 166 -5.36 5.68 8.40
C ALA A 166 -6.67 4.94 8.67
N GLY A 167 -6.76 3.74 8.09
CA GLY A 167 -7.75 2.73 8.42
C GLY A 167 -9.19 3.11 8.04
N ILE A 168 -10.14 2.40 8.65
CA ILE A 168 -11.58 2.63 8.52
C ILE A 168 -11.95 4.08 8.89
N PRO A 169 -11.42 4.70 9.96
CA PRO A 169 -11.71 6.11 10.26
C PRO A 169 -11.36 7.05 9.10
N ALA A 170 -10.22 6.84 8.43
CA ALA A 170 -9.84 7.66 7.28
C ALA A 170 -10.68 7.37 6.03
N MET A 171 -11.15 6.12 5.82
CA MET A 171 -12.12 5.80 4.77
C MET A 171 -13.44 6.54 5.00
N LYS A 172 -13.95 6.53 6.23
CA LYS A 172 -15.18 7.25 6.63
C LYS A 172 -15.02 8.76 6.47
N ARG A 173 -13.88 9.31 6.87
CA ARG A 173 -13.55 10.73 6.66
C ARG A 173 -13.54 11.09 5.18
N LEU A 174 -12.91 10.25 4.36
CA LEU A 174 -12.84 10.45 2.92
C LEU A 174 -14.23 10.43 2.28
N ALA A 175 -15.08 9.46 2.67
CA ALA A 175 -16.46 9.34 2.21
C ALA A 175 -17.34 10.54 2.61
N ALA A 176 -17.23 10.99 3.87
CA ALA A 176 -17.94 12.18 4.35
C ALA A 176 -17.55 13.46 3.58
N ARG A 177 -16.32 13.49 3.02
CA ARG A 177 -15.83 14.59 2.19
C ARG A 177 -16.22 14.49 0.71
N GLY A 178 -17.12 13.59 0.31
CA GLY A 178 -17.48 13.38 -1.10
C GLY A 178 -17.81 14.64 -1.91
N LYS A 179 -18.46 15.65 -1.29
CA LYS A 179 -18.68 16.97 -1.94
C LYS A 179 -17.36 17.74 -2.16
N ALA A 180 -16.47 17.73 -1.16
CA ALA A 180 -15.18 18.43 -1.25
C ALA A 180 -14.28 17.87 -2.36
N TRP A 181 -14.41 16.58 -2.71
CA TRP A 181 -13.69 16.03 -3.86
C TRP A 181 -14.12 16.72 -5.15
N SER A 182 -15.44 16.87 -5.36
CA SER A 182 -16.02 17.52 -6.53
C SER A 182 -15.68 19.00 -6.61
N ASP A 183 -15.52 19.66 -5.45
CA ASP A 183 -15.21 21.07 -5.32
C ASP A 183 -13.69 21.36 -5.35
N SER A 184 -12.83 20.31 -5.33
CA SER A 184 -11.38 20.46 -5.35
C SER A 184 -10.90 21.12 -6.65
N PRO A 185 -9.94 22.06 -6.61
CA PRO A 185 -9.38 22.68 -7.82
C PRO A 185 -8.78 21.65 -8.79
N ASP A 186 -8.34 20.49 -8.29
CA ASP A 186 -7.77 19.39 -9.07
C ASP A 186 -8.63 18.11 -9.01
N TRP A 187 -9.95 18.24 -8.86
CA TRP A 187 -10.88 17.12 -8.68
C TRP A 187 -10.68 15.99 -9.70
N ALA A 188 -10.42 16.33 -10.98
CA ALA A 188 -10.25 15.34 -12.05
C ALA A 188 -8.96 14.53 -11.84
N TRP A 189 -7.91 15.17 -11.33
CA TRP A 189 -6.67 14.50 -10.97
C TRP A 189 -6.85 13.65 -9.70
N SER A 190 -7.55 14.15 -8.69
CA SER A 190 -7.93 13.38 -7.51
C SER A 190 -8.73 12.11 -7.87
N ALA A 191 -9.71 12.22 -8.78
CA ALA A 191 -10.49 11.09 -9.29
C ALA A 191 -9.63 10.09 -10.09
N ARG A 192 -8.73 10.59 -10.94
CA ARG A 192 -7.79 9.74 -11.69
C ARG A 192 -6.82 9.03 -10.76
N PHE A 193 -6.33 9.71 -9.72
CA PHE A 193 -5.45 9.13 -8.71
C PHE A 193 -6.15 8.05 -7.89
N ALA A 194 -7.42 8.27 -7.51
CA ALA A 194 -8.25 7.26 -6.86
C ALA A 194 -8.39 5.99 -7.73
N TYR A 195 -8.75 6.15 -9.01
CA TYR A 195 -8.80 5.04 -9.96
C TYR A 195 -7.45 4.29 -10.05
N GLN A 196 -6.35 5.03 -10.20
CA GLN A 196 -5.02 4.43 -10.31
C GLN A 196 -4.58 3.71 -9.03
N SER A 197 -4.92 4.26 -7.86
CA SER A 197 -4.58 3.68 -6.55
C SER A 197 -5.37 2.42 -6.21
N ILE A 198 -6.49 2.19 -6.90
CA ILE A 198 -7.29 0.98 -6.76
C ILE A 198 -6.91 -0.07 -7.81
N GLU A 199 -6.74 0.33 -9.08
CA GLU A 199 -6.68 -0.58 -10.23
C GLU A 199 -5.31 -0.74 -10.88
N LYS A 200 -4.37 0.16 -10.61
CA LYS A 200 -3.10 0.24 -11.35
C LYS A 200 -1.91 0.19 -10.40
N ARG A 201 -0.70 0.21 -10.99
CA ARG A 201 0.57 0.38 -10.26
C ARG A 201 0.79 -0.65 -9.14
N GLY A 202 0.56 -1.92 -9.49
CA GLY A 202 0.90 -3.06 -8.61
C GLY A 202 -0.15 -3.44 -7.57
N THR A 203 -1.35 -2.84 -7.59
CA THR A 203 -2.42 -3.16 -6.61
C THR A 203 -3.05 -4.55 -6.81
N GLY A 204 -2.95 -5.11 -8.03
CA GLY A 204 -3.69 -6.31 -8.43
C GLY A 204 -5.20 -6.10 -8.63
N GLY A 205 -5.67 -4.85 -8.65
CA GLY A 205 -7.09 -4.50 -8.68
C GLY A 205 -7.74 -4.47 -7.29
N GLY A 206 -8.87 -3.78 -7.17
CA GLY A 206 -9.67 -3.74 -5.93
C GLY A 206 -8.92 -3.17 -4.72
N GLY A 207 -7.94 -2.29 -4.93
CA GLY A 207 -7.25 -1.58 -3.84
C GLY A 207 -6.52 -2.54 -2.88
N PHE A 208 -5.84 -3.56 -3.42
CA PHE A 208 -5.16 -4.63 -2.69
C PHE A 208 -6.06 -5.67 -2.00
N ARG A 209 -7.39 -5.49 -1.98
CA ARG A 209 -8.30 -6.47 -1.34
C ARG A 209 -8.30 -7.80 -2.11
N GLY A 210 -8.07 -7.78 -3.43
CA GLY A 210 -7.87 -8.99 -4.23
C GLY A 210 -6.65 -9.80 -3.77
N LEU A 211 -5.50 -9.12 -3.62
CA LEU A 211 -4.26 -9.74 -3.09
C LEU A 211 -4.43 -10.23 -1.65
N TYR A 212 -5.19 -9.52 -0.82
CA TYR A 212 -5.47 -9.98 0.54
C TYR A 212 -6.42 -11.18 0.56
N ALA A 213 -7.41 -11.24 -0.34
CA ALA A 213 -8.25 -12.42 -0.51
C ALA A 213 -7.44 -13.65 -0.99
N ASP A 214 -6.47 -13.46 -1.89
CA ASP A 214 -5.53 -14.53 -2.27
C ASP A 214 -4.74 -15.03 -1.06
N PHE A 215 -4.27 -14.11 -0.20
CA PHE A 215 -3.60 -14.47 1.04
C PHE A 215 -4.52 -15.27 1.98
N LEU A 216 -5.72 -14.77 2.26
CA LEU A 216 -6.69 -15.48 3.11
C LEU A 216 -7.00 -16.88 2.58
N GLN A 217 -7.13 -17.03 1.25
CA GLN A 217 -7.34 -18.32 0.60
C GLN A 217 -6.15 -19.26 0.79
N GLN A 218 -4.93 -18.76 0.60
CA GLN A 218 -3.70 -19.54 0.76
C GLN A 218 -3.50 -20.04 2.20
N VAL A 219 -3.91 -19.25 3.20
CA VAL A 219 -3.71 -19.58 4.62
C VAL A 219 -4.90 -20.26 5.29
N SER A 220 -6.04 -20.36 4.61
CA SER A 220 -7.24 -21.02 5.13
C SER A 220 -7.00 -22.46 5.64
N PRO A 221 -6.16 -23.30 5.00
CA PRO A 221 -5.85 -24.62 5.55
C PRO A 221 -5.13 -24.57 6.91
N ALA A 222 -4.32 -23.54 7.17
CA ALA A 222 -3.62 -23.36 8.43
C ALA A 222 -4.49 -22.68 9.50
N LEU A 223 -5.53 -21.94 9.09
CA LEU A 223 -6.50 -21.28 9.96
C LEU A 223 -7.94 -21.60 9.52
N PRO A 224 -8.47 -22.81 9.83
CA PRO A 224 -9.80 -23.23 9.39
C PRO A 224 -10.95 -22.30 9.83
N GLY A 225 -10.77 -21.55 10.92
CA GLY A 225 -11.74 -20.56 11.40
C GLY A 225 -12.06 -19.45 10.40
N LEU A 226 -11.19 -19.21 9.40
CA LEU A 226 -11.46 -18.28 8.31
C LEU A 226 -12.64 -18.71 7.42
N ALA A 227 -12.87 -20.01 7.27
CA ALA A 227 -13.98 -20.53 6.50
C ALA A 227 -15.33 -20.27 7.20
N ALA A 228 -15.36 -20.36 8.53
CA ALA A 228 -16.58 -20.16 9.33
C ALA A 228 -17.14 -18.74 9.26
N ILE A 229 -16.31 -17.75 8.95
CA ILE A 229 -16.70 -16.35 8.77
C ILE A 229 -16.76 -15.92 7.31
N GLU A 230 -16.65 -16.89 6.39
CA GLU A 230 -16.65 -16.65 4.94
C GLU A 230 -15.60 -15.60 4.52
N ALA A 231 -14.41 -15.63 5.12
CA ALA A 231 -13.42 -14.57 4.99
C ALA A 231 -13.00 -14.30 3.54
N VAL A 232 -12.74 -15.35 2.77
CA VAL A 232 -12.33 -15.25 1.36
C VAL A 232 -13.43 -14.65 0.49
N PRO A 233 -14.65 -15.22 0.39
CA PRO A 233 -15.68 -14.65 -0.48
C PRO A 233 -16.07 -13.22 -0.07
N ARG A 234 -16.11 -12.88 1.23
CA ARG A 234 -16.36 -11.50 1.68
C ARG A 234 -15.25 -10.54 1.25
N MET A 235 -13.98 -10.94 1.35
CA MET A 235 -12.86 -10.10 0.89
C MET A 235 -12.85 -9.96 -0.64
N ARG A 236 -13.28 -10.98 -1.39
CA ARG A 236 -13.45 -10.88 -2.86
C ARG A 236 -14.58 -9.93 -3.24
N ALA A 237 -15.70 -9.97 -2.51
CA ALA A 237 -16.79 -9.04 -2.71
C ALA A 237 -16.34 -7.59 -2.45
N LEU A 238 -15.60 -7.34 -1.37
CA LEU A 238 -14.98 -6.04 -1.11
C LEU A 238 -14.05 -5.61 -2.25
N ALA A 239 -13.21 -6.51 -2.76
CA ALA A 239 -12.35 -6.20 -3.90
C ALA A 239 -13.16 -5.77 -5.14
N ALA A 240 -14.28 -6.43 -5.43
CA ALA A 240 -15.18 -6.06 -6.52
C ALA A 240 -15.86 -4.70 -6.28
N ASP A 241 -16.31 -4.43 -5.06
CA ASP A 241 -16.90 -3.13 -4.69
C ASP A 241 -15.88 -1.99 -4.85
N TRP A 242 -14.63 -2.20 -4.43
CA TRP A 242 -13.52 -1.27 -4.67
C TRP A 242 -13.28 -1.04 -6.17
N SER A 243 -13.28 -2.09 -6.99
CA SER A 243 -13.16 -1.95 -8.45
C SER A 243 -14.34 -1.19 -9.08
N SER A 244 -15.56 -1.39 -8.57
CA SER A 244 -16.72 -0.61 -9.00
C SER A 244 -16.55 0.88 -8.67
N LEU A 245 -16.11 1.20 -7.46
CA LEU A 245 -15.80 2.57 -7.05
C LEU A 245 -14.73 3.21 -7.94
N ALA A 246 -13.69 2.44 -8.32
CA ALA A 246 -12.68 2.91 -9.26
C ALA A 246 -13.27 3.21 -10.65
N GLY A 247 -14.25 2.40 -11.08
CA GLY A 247 -15.04 2.64 -12.28
C GLY A 247 -15.79 3.97 -12.24
N ASP A 248 -16.42 4.29 -11.11
CA ASP A 248 -17.11 5.58 -10.90
C ASP A 248 -16.14 6.75 -10.94
N CYS A 249 -14.99 6.62 -10.27
CA CYS A 249 -13.93 7.64 -10.31
C CYS A 249 -13.40 7.84 -11.74
N LYS A 250 -13.21 6.74 -12.49
CA LYS A 250 -12.79 6.79 -13.89
C LYS A 250 -13.81 7.49 -14.77
N SER A 251 -15.08 7.14 -14.61
CA SER A 251 -16.19 7.74 -15.33
C SER A 251 -16.25 9.25 -15.08
N ALA A 252 -16.05 9.70 -13.83
CA ALA A 252 -16.06 11.11 -13.47
C ALA A 252 -15.05 11.95 -14.27
N PHE A 253 -13.78 11.55 -14.33
CA PHE A 253 -12.76 12.33 -15.04
C PHE A 253 -12.80 12.14 -16.57
N VAL A 254 -13.26 10.99 -17.07
CA VAL A 254 -13.40 10.74 -18.52
C VAL A 254 -14.54 11.57 -19.11
N HIS A 255 -15.66 11.69 -18.39
CA HIS A 255 -16.83 12.45 -18.85
C HIS A 255 -16.87 13.89 -18.37
N ASN A 256 -15.83 14.35 -17.66
CA ASN A 256 -15.75 15.68 -17.06
C ASN A 256 -16.96 16.01 -16.15
N ASP A 257 -17.40 15.03 -15.35
CA ASP A 257 -18.59 15.11 -14.51
C ASP A 257 -18.24 14.85 -13.04
N PRO A 258 -17.89 15.90 -12.26
CA PRO A 258 -17.54 15.76 -10.85
C PRO A 258 -18.72 15.32 -9.98
N GLY A 259 -19.96 15.39 -10.49
CA GLY A 259 -21.16 14.92 -9.77
C GLY A 259 -21.13 13.41 -9.47
N ARG A 260 -20.41 12.64 -10.30
CA ARG A 260 -20.21 11.19 -10.13
C ARG A 260 -19.40 10.83 -8.89
N LEU A 261 -18.58 11.75 -8.36
CA LEU A 261 -17.79 11.51 -7.15
C LEU A 261 -18.66 11.40 -5.88
N ARG A 262 -19.88 11.95 -5.89
CA ARG A 262 -20.83 11.74 -4.78
C ARG A 262 -21.25 10.28 -4.65
N ALA A 263 -21.48 9.59 -5.77
CA ALA A 263 -21.80 8.17 -5.77
C ALA A 263 -20.59 7.34 -5.31
N ALA A 264 -19.38 7.67 -5.77
CA ALA A 264 -18.14 7.03 -5.33
C ALA A 264 -17.94 7.17 -3.81
N ALA A 265 -18.23 8.35 -3.24
CA ALA A 265 -18.14 8.59 -1.81
C ALA A 265 -19.16 7.77 -0.99
N GLN A 266 -20.40 7.64 -1.48
CA GLN A 266 -21.41 6.77 -0.85
C GLN A 266 -21.01 5.29 -0.92
N ALA A 267 -20.46 4.86 -2.06
CA ALA A 267 -19.93 3.51 -2.21
C ALA A 267 -18.79 3.25 -1.22
N LEU A 268 -17.88 4.21 -1.04
CA LEU A 268 -16.78 4.11 -0.07
C LEU A 268 -17.28 3.94 1.37
N ASP A 269 -18.33 4.68 1.75
CA ASP A 269 -18.91 4.61 3.09
C ASP A 269 -19.44 3.19 3.38
N LYS A 270 -20.16 2.61 2.42
CA LYS A 270 -20.65 1.23 2.49
C LYS A 270 -19.51 0.22 2.54
N ILE A 271 -18.49 0.39 1.70
CA ILE A 271 -17.29 -0.46 1.70
C ILE A 271 -16.62 -0.42 3.08
N ALA A 272 -16.51 0.77 3.70
CA ALA A 272 -15.91 0.92 5.02
C ALA A 272 -16.66 0.13 6.10
N ASP A 273 -18.00 0.11 6.07
CA ASP A 273 -18.79 -0.68 7.05
C ASP A 273 -18.61 -2.19 6.84
N LEU A 274 -18.69 -2.65 5.59
CA LEU A 274 -18.52 -4.06 5.24
C LEU A 274 -17.10 -4.55 5.59
N GLU A 275 -16.10 -3.73 5.32
CA GLU A 275 -14.70 -4.03 5.60
C GLU A 275 -14.44 -4.03 7.11
N ALA A 276 -14.98 -3.08 7.87
CA ALA A 276 -14.90 -3.06 9.33
C ALA A 276 -15.50 -4.32 9.95
N ALA A 277 -16.70 -4.73 9.50
CA ALA A 277 -17.35 -5.95 9.97
C ALA A 277 -16.49 -7.20 9.71
N LEU A 278 -15.90 -7.31 8.51
CA LEU A 278 -15.01 -8.44 8.20
C LEU A 278 -13.72 -8.40 9.02
N LEU A 279 -13.14 -7.22 9.25
CA LEU A 279 -11.92 -7.08 10.05
C LEU A 279 -12.14 -7.43 11.51
N LEU A 280 -13.31 -7.14 12.08
CA LEU A 280 -13.70 -7.57 13.43
C LEU A 280 -13.71 -9.10 13.53
N ASP A 281 -14.36 -9.77 12.57
CA ASP A 281 -14.41 -11.24 12.53
C ASP A 281 -13.02 -11.84 12.34
N LEU A 282 -12.21 -11.27 11.43
CA LEU A 282 -10.83 -11.70 11.19
C LEU A 282 -9.96 -11.55 12.44
N GLY A 283 -10.08 -10.42 13.15
CA GLY A 283 -9.36 -10.16 14.39
C GLY A 283 -9.73 -11.16 15.48
N ALA A 284 -11.03 -11.46 15.64
CA ALA A 284 -11.51 -12.46 16.59
C ALA A 284 -10.95 -13.86 16.27
N ARG A 285 -10.99 -14.29 15.00
CA ARG A 285 -10.44 -15.59 14.58
C ARG A 285 -8.93 -15.67 14.74
N ALA A 286 -8.22 -14.58 14.50
CA ALA A 286 -6.78 -14.51 14.71
C ALA A 286 -6.39 -14.64 16.19
N ALA A 287 -7.20 -14.12 17.11
CA ALA A 287 -6.96 -14.22 18.55
C ALA A 287 -7.16 -15.64 19.11
N GLU A 288 -7.89 -16.51 18.41
CA GLU A 288 -8.12 -17.91 18.79
C GLU A 288 -6.93 -18.82 18.43
N ALA A 289 -6.00 -18.36 17.59
CA ALA A 289 -4.84 -19.14 17.20
C ALA A 289 -3.88 -19.34 18.38
N PRO A 290 -3.22 -20.52 18.49
CA PRO A 290 -2.28 -20.78 19.56
C PRO A 290 -1.14 -19.73 19.57
N PRO A 291 -0.72 -19.26 20.76
CA PRO A 291 0.34 -18.27 20.87
C PRO A 291 1.66 -18.78 20.30
N PHE A 292 2.43 -17.87 19.70
CA PHE A 292 3.75 -18.16 19.14
C PHE A 292 4.74 -18.61 20.24
N GLY A 293 5.42 -19.73 20.00
CA GLY A 293 6.58 -20.16 20.81
C GLY A 293 6.26 -20.92 22.10
N ARG A 294 5.62 -22.10 22.00
CA ARG A 294 5.77 -23.17 22.99
C ARG A 294 6.41 -24.40 22.34
#